data_AF-A0ABD0WCT6-F1
#
_entry.id   AF-A0ABD0WCT6-F1
#
_cell.length_a   1.000
_cell.length_b   1.000
_cell.length_c   1.000
_cell.angle_alpha   90.00
_cell.angle_beta   90.00
_cell.angle_gamma   90.00
#
_symmetry.space_group_name_H-M   'P 1'
#
loop_
_entity.id
_entity.type
_entity.pdbx_description
1 polymer ?
#
loop_
_entity_poly.entity_id
_entity_poly.type
_entity_poly.pdbx_seq_one_letter_code
_entity_poly.pdbx_strand_id
1 'polypeptide(L)'
;MMITLVITLSVSILWTSGLIDGNDVTQKPSIKFEQKGLSAQINCSHNKGAAYFQMYWYRQLPGQGMKQVVYSTTSKPEYYGDFTEDKYSTNKTVAESGSFTVKKLEAGDSGMYFCAVSQHSDTDDE
;
A
#
# COMPACT_ATOMS: atom_id res chain seq x y z
N MET A 1 -10.22 -40.80 -53.98
CA MET A 1 -10.68 -39.53 -53.39
C MET A 1 -10.63 -39.73 -51.87
N MET A 2 -9.53 -39.32 -51.22
CA MET A 2 -9.35 -39.48 -49.76
C MET A 2 -9.94 -38.25 -49.07
N ILE A 3 -10.95 -38.46 -48.22
CA ILE A 3 -11.56 -37.40 -47.42
C ILE A 3 -10.71 -37.24 -46.16
N THR A 4 -9.90 -36.19 -46.10
CA THR A 4 -9.17 -35.80 -44.89
C THR A 4 -10.14 -35.15 -43.91
N LEU A 5 -10.35 -35.79 -42.74
CA LEU A 5 -11.18 -35.27 -41.66
C LEU A 5 -10.34 -34.27 -40.83
N VAL A 6 -10.67 -32.98 -40.89
CA VAL A 6 -9.99 -31.94 -40.10
C VAL A 6 -10.74 -31.76 -38.77
N ILE A 7 -10.16 -32.20 -37.66
CA ILE A 7 -10.73 -32.02 -36.31
C ILE A 7 -10.25 -30.67 -35.77
N THR A 8 -11.14 -29.68 -35.75
CA THR A 8 -10.86 -28.37 -35.12
C THR A 8 -11.17 -28.45 -33.62
N LEU A 9 -10.14 -28.44 -32.76
CA LEU A 9 -10.34 -28.21 -31.33
C LEU A 9 -10.61 -26.72 -31.07
N SER A 10 -11.87 -26.35 -30.81
CA SER A 10 -12.22 -25.03 -30.31
C SER A 10 -11.87 -24.93 -28.83
N VAL A 11 -10.81 -24.23 -28.48
CA VAL A 11 -10.50 -23.89 -27.08
C VAL A 11 -11.37 -22.69 -26.69
N SER A 12 -12.47 -22.97 -25.98
CA SER A 12 -13.30 -21.93 -25.39
C SER A 12 -12.58 -21.34 -24.17
N ILE A 13 -11.98 -20.16 -24.33
CA ILE A 13 -11.47 -19.39 -23.18
C ILE A 13 -12.71 -18.88 -22.43
N LEU A 14 -13.10 -19.58 -21.37
CA LEU A 14 -14.11 -19.08 -20.43
C LEU A 14 -13.48 -17.91 -19.67
N TRP A 15 -13.81 -16.69 -20.09
CA TRP A 15 -13.55 -15.48 -19.31
C TRP A 15 -14.46 -15.55 -18.07
N THR A 16 -14.01 -16.24 -17.03
CA THR A 16 -14.64 -16.11 -15.73
C THR A 16 -14.27 -14.72 -15.22
N SER A 17 -15.18 -13.76 -15.40
CA SER A 17 -15.18 -12.53 -14.61
C SER A 17 -15.46 -12.92 -13.16
N GLY A 18 -14.44 -13.46 -12.48
CA GLY A 18 -14.49 -13.65 -11.04
C GLY A 18 -14.71 -12.29 -10.41
N LEU A 19 -15.70 -12.19 -9.53
CA LEU A 19 -15.78 -11.09 -8.58
C LEU A 19 -14.56 -11.23 -7.68
N ILE A 20 -13.49 -10.49 -8.01
CA ILE A 20 -12.41 -10.28 -7.06
C ILE A 20 -13.04 -9.39 -6.00
N ASP A 21 -13.25 -9.93 -4.79
CA ASP A 21 -13.65 -9.11 -3.65
C ASP A 21 -12.51 -8.11 -3.42
N GLY A 22 -12.72 -6.92 -3.99
CA GLY A 22 -11.67 -6.04 -4.44
C GLY A 22 -11.14 -5.22 -3.29
N ASN A 23 -10.10 -5.73 -2.65
CA ASN A 23 -9.13 -5.01 -1.82
C ASN A 23 -9.74 -4.01 -0.81
N ASP A 24 -9.96 -4.49 0.41
CA ASP A 24 -10.41 -3.69 1.56
C ASP A 24 -9.53 -2.44 1.85
N VAL A 25 -8.33 -2.34 1.28
CA VAL A 25 -7.38 -1.23 1.49
C VAL A 25 -6.85 -0.69 0.16
N THR A 26 -7.33 0.47 -0.28
CA THR A 26 -6.91 1.14 -1.52
C THR A 26 -5.78 2.14 -1.28
N GLN A 27 -4.73 2.07 -2.10
CA GLN A 27 -3.60 3.02 -2.11
C GLN A 27 -3.49 3.76 -3.44
N LYS A 28 -3.23 5.08 -3.41
CA LYS A 28 -3.07 5.92 -4.60
C LYS A 28 -1.95 6.96 -4.45
N PRO A 29 -1.20 7.27 -5.52
CA PRO A 29 -1.16 6.51 -6.77
C PRO A 29 -0.43 5.16 -6.58
N SER A 30 -0.67 4.21 -7.47
CA SER A 30 0.04 2.92 -7.47
C SER A 30 1.52 3.07 -7.87
N ILE A 31 1.81 4.05 -8.73
CA ILE A 31 3.17 4.41 -9.14
C ILE A 31 3.31 5.93 -9.03
N LYS A 32 4.36 6.39 -8.37
CA LYS A 32 4.67 7.82 -8.20
C LYS A 32 6.09 8.07 -8.70
N PHE A 33 6.21 8.91 -9.72
CA PHE A 33 7.47 9.50 -10.13
C PHE A 33 7.51 10.95 -9.66
N GLU A 34 8.66 11.37 -9.15
CA GLU A 34 8.84 12.71 -8.62
C GLU A 34 10.32 13.11 -8.70
N GLN A 35 10.60 14.41 -8.78
CA GLN A 35 11.98 14.89 -8.90
C GLN A 35 12.72 14.86 -7.57
N LYS A 36 14.06 14.71 -7.63
CA LYS A 36 14.94 14.82 -6.46
C LYS A 36 14.70 16.16 -5.74
N GLY A 37 14.66 16.12 -4.41
CA GLY A 37 14.44 17.29 -3.55
C GLY A 37 12.98 17.68 -3.35
N LEU A 38 12.06 17.21 -4.20
CA LEU A 38 10.61 17.36 -3.97
C LEU A 38 10.10 16.30 -2.99
N SER A 39 8.83 16.41 -2.61
CA SER A 39 8.17 15.44 -1.73
C SER A 39 7.17 14.58 -2.52
N ALA A 40 7.14 13.28 -2.25
CA ALA A 40 6.13 12.37 -2.79
C ALA A 40 5.12 11.99 -1.72
N GLN A 41 3.83 12.24 -2.00
CA GLN A 41 2.72 11.84 -1.15
C GLN A 41 2.00 10.62 -1.75
N ILE A 42 1.64 9.70 -0.87
CA ILE A 42 0.85 8.50 -1.14
C ILE A 42 -0.35 8.53 -0.20
N ASN A 43 -1.54 8.26 -0.73
CA ASN A 43 -2.80 8.22 -0.01
C ASN A 43 -3.26 6.78 0.18
N CYS A 44 -3.87 6.50 1.32
CA CYS A 44 -4.46 5.21 1.65
C CYS A 44 -5.88 5.39 2.19
N SER A 45 -6.78 4.50 1.80
CA SER A 45 -8.17 4.47 2.26
C SER A 45 -8.67 3.04 2.38
N HIS A 46 -9.60 2.76 3.29
CA HIS A 46 -10.20 1.43 3.45
C HIS A 46 -11.71 1.52 3.75
N ASN A 47 -12.41 0.42 3.56
CA ASN A 47 -13.86 0.27 3.82
C ASN A 47 -14.16 -0.74 4.95
N LYS A 48 -13.15 -1.13 5.74
CA LYS A 48 -13.26 -2.10 6.85
C LYS A 48 -14.02 -1.59 8.10
N GLY A 49 -14.46 -0.34 8.10
CA GLY A 49 -15.15 0.33 9.21
C GLY A 49 -14.24 1.03 10.22
N ALA A 50 -14.84 1.88 11.05
CA ALA A 50 -14.13 2.80 11.95
C ALA A 50 -13.28 2.13 13.04
N ALA A 51 -13.51 0.84 13.33
CA ALA A 51 -12.68 0.07 14.24
C ALA A 51 -11.26 -0.13 13.72
N TYR A 52 -11.03 -0.05 12.41
CA TYR A 52 -9.69 -0.10 11.80
C TYR A 52 -9.06 1.30 11.80
N PHE A 53 -8.91 1.90 12.97
CA PHE A 53 -8.46 3.29 13.11
C PHE A 53 -6.93 3.46 13.05
N GLN A 54 -6.17 2.36 12.96
CA GLN A 54 -4.71 2.39 12.91
C GLN A 54 -4.25 2.20 11.47
N MET A 55 -3.32 3.04 11.02
CA MET A 55 -2.74 2.97 9.69
C MET A 55 -1.22 2.88 9.78
N TYR A 56 -0.67 1.89 9.09
CA TYR A 56 0.74 1.56 9.07
C TYR A 56 1.31 1.83 7.70
N TRP A 57 2.51 2.37 7.65
CA TRP A 57 3.25 2.59 6.42
C TRP A 57 4.55 1.82 6.45
N TYR A 58 4.77 1.04 5.41
CA TYR A 58 5.96 0.23 5.21
C TYR A 58 6.72 0.69 3.98
N ARG A 59 8.04 0.51 4.03
CA ARG A 59 8.91 0.67 2.85
C ARG A 59 9.68 -0.62 2.60
N GLN A 60 9.90 -0.92 1.32
CA GLN A 60 10.77 -1.99 0.86
C GLN A 60 11.65 -1.46 -0.26
N LEU A 61 12.92 -1.26 0.06
CA LEU A 61 13.93 -0.84 -0.91
C LEU A 61 14.47 -2.07 -1.67
N PRO A 62 14.99 -1.90 -2.90
CA PRO A 62 15.58 -3.00 -3.67
C PRO A 62 16.65 -3.76 -2.85
N GLY A 63 16.51 -5.08 -2.77
CA GLY A 63 17.43 -5.95 -2.03
C GLY A 63 17.31 -5.90 -0.50
N GLN A 64 16.33 -5.18 0.05
CA GLN A 64 16.09 -5.07 1.48
C GLN A 64 14.77 -5.72 1.90
N GLY A 65 14.68 -6.12 3.17
CA GLY A 65 13.43 -6.54 3.79
C GLY A 65 12.45 -5.36 3.94
N MET A 66 11.17 -5.69 4.10
CA MET A 66 10.14 -4.70 4.43
C MET A 66 10.40 -4.13 5.83
N LYS A 67 10.29 -2.81 5.98
CA LYS A 67 10.43 -2.11 7.27
C LYS A 67 9.23 -1.22 7.52
N GLN A 68 8.68 -1.27 8.73
CA GLN A 68 7.66 -0.32 9.18
C GLN A 68 8.32 1.05 9.35
N VAL A 69 7.79 2.06 8.67
CA VAL A 69 8.28 3.43 8.74
C VAL A 69 7.56 4.22 9.80
N VAL A 70 6.24 4.07 9.88
CA VAL A 70 5.42 4.81 10.82
C VAL A 70 4.08 4.12 11.00
N TYR A 71 3.52 4.19 12.20
CA TYR A 71 2.09 3.97 12.40
C TYR A 71 1.44 5.22 12.98
N SER A 72 0.19 5.47 12.56
CA SER A 72 -0.61 6.60 13.03
C SER A 72 -2.04 6.19 13.34
N THR A 73 -2.64 6.91 14.28
CA THR A 73 -4.06 6.78 14.66
C THR A 73 -4.74 8.14 14.52
N THR A 74 -6.05 8.20 14.74
CA THR A 74 -6.81 9.48 14.68
C THR A 74 -6.58 10.39 15.89
N SER A 75 -6.00 9.90 16.98
CA SER A 75 -5.98 10.60 18.28
C SER A 75 -4.65 10.57 19.03
N LYS A 76 -3.74 9.64 18.71
CA LYS A 76 -2.43 9.51 19.35
C LYS A 76 -1.30 10.03 18.46
N PRO A 77 -0.18 10.48 19.05
CA PRO A 77 1.00 10.86 18.29
C PRO A 77 1.50 9.70 17.42
N GLU A 78 2.15 10.09 16.32
CA GLU A 78 2.75 9.17 15.35
C GLU A 78 4.01 8.53 15.93
N TYR A 79 4.26 7.26 15.60
CA TYR A 79 5.47 6.57 16.01
C TYR A 79 6.25 6.09 14.79
N TYR A 80 7.47 6.59 14.65
CA TYR A 80 8.32 6.37 13.47
C TYR A 80 9.33 5.21 13.61
N GLY A 81 9.36 4.50 14.75
CA GLY A 81 10.37 3.46 14.99
C GLY A 81 11.80 3.98 14.79
N ASP A 82 12.56 3.31 13.92
CA ASP A 82 13.95 3.71 13.54
C ASP A 82 14.02 4.91 12.58
N PHE A 83 12.87 5.45 12.16
CA PHE A 83 12.77 6.54 11.21
C PHE A 83 12.47 7.87 11.88
N THR A 84 12.53 8.96 11.11
CA THR A 84 12.37 10.31 11.62
C THR A 84 11.24 11.06 10.93
N GLU A 85 10.57 11.94 11.69
CA GLU A 85 9.55 12.86 11.19
C GLU A 85 10.12 13.94 10.24
N ASP A 86 11.44 14.13 10.23
CA ASP A 86 12.13 15.01 9.27
C ASP A 86 12.08 14.45 7.84
N LYS A 87 12.16 13.11 7.70
CA LYS A 87 12.15 12.44 6.41
C LYS A 87 10.76 12.00 5.99
N TYR A 88 9.91 11.63 6.94
CA TYR A 88 8.59 11.08 6.70
C TYR A 88 7.52 11.86 7.45
N SER A 89 6.32 11.97 6.89
CA SER A 89 5.18 12.52 7.65
C SER A 89 3.89 11.82 7.28
N THR A 90 2.98 11.67 8.24
CA THR A 90 1.62 11.22 7.96
C THR A 90 0.59 12.32 8.18
N ASN A 91 -0.59 12.12 7.61
CA ASN A 91 -1.78 12.88 7.98
C ASN A 91 -2.96 11.91 8.04
N LYS A 92 -3.56 11.78 9.22
CA LYS A 92 -4.69 10.90 9.48
C LYS A 92 -5.70 11.59 10.38
N THR A 93 -6.79 12.05 9.78
CA THR A 93 -7.85 12.79 10.49
C THR A 93 -9.10 11.94 10.74
N VAL A 94 -9.28 10.86 9.98
CA VAL A 94 -10.40 9.92 10.09
C VAL A 94 -9.89 8.48 10.10
N ALA A 95 -10.71 7.54 10.58
CA ALA A 95 -10.32 6.14 10.67
C ALA A 95 -10.04 5.55 9.29
N GLU A 96 -10.88 5.87 8.31
CA GLU A 96 -10.94 5.23 7.00
C GLU A 96 -9.85 5.66 6.01
N SER A 97 -9.13 6.75 6.30
CA SER A 97 -8.16 7.30 5.35
C SER A 97 -6.97 7.98 6.02
N GLY A 98 -5.90 8.12 5.24
CA GLY A 98 -4.71 8.86 5.63
C GLY A 98 -3.75 9.03 4.46
N SER A 99 -2.71 9.83 4.68
CA SER A 99 -1.64 10.05 3.71
C SER A 99 -0.28 9.88 4.36
N PHE A 100 0.70 9.55 3.54
CA PHE A 100 2.10 9.42 3.91
C PHE A 100 2.95 10.15 2.88
N THR A 101 3.91 10.92 3.38
CA THR A 101 4.77 11.76 2.55
C THR A 101 6.23 11.44 2.82
N VAL A 102 6.97 11.12 1.76
CA VAL A 102 8.44 11.07 1.77
C VAL A 102 8.94 12.45 1.38
N LYS A 103 9.61 13.13 2.31
CA LYS A 103 10.11 14.49 2.14
C LYS A 103 11.49 14.49 1.46
N LYS A 104 11.77 15.54 0.67
CA LYS A 104 13.10 15.81 0.09
C LYS A 104 13.72 14.55 -0.55
N LEU A 105 13.10 14.06 -1.61
CA LEU A 105 13.45 12.79 -2.23
C LEU A 105 14.92 12.72 -2.68
N GLU A 106 15.51 11.55 -2.48
CA GLU A 106 16.84 11.17 -2.93
C GLU A 106 16.77 9.83 -3.66
N ALA A 107 17.83 9.46 -4.39
CA ALA A 107 17.85 8.21 -5.15
C ALA A 107 17.60 6.98 -4.27
N GLY A 108 18.08 7.01 -3.01
CA GLY A 108 17.90 5.94 -2.02
C GLY A 108 16.47 5.77 -1.51
N ASP A 109 15.55 6.70 -1.81
CA ASP A 109 14.13 6.56 -1.45
C ASP A 109 13.34 5.74 -2.48
N SER A 110 13.95 5.40 -3.62
CA SER A 110 13.29 4.63 -4.67
C SER A 110 13.03 3.20 -4.20
N GLY A 111 11.75 2.81 -4.12
CA GLY A 111 11.35 1.50 -3.67
C GLY A 111 9.83 1.36 -3.62
N MET A 112 9.38 0.27 -3.01
CA MET A 112 7.96 0.01 -2.81
C MET A 112 7.50 0.56 -1.45
N TYR A 113 6.31 1.14 -1.43
CA TYR A 113 5.68 1.67 -0.23
C TYR A 113 4.29 1.08 -0.09
N PHE A 114 3.95 0.63 1.11
CA PHE A 114 2.71 -0.10 1.38
C PHE A 114 1.99 0.48 2.59
N CYS A 115 0.68 0.60 2.46
CA CYS A 115 -0.24 0.88 3.55
C CYS A 115 -0.88 -0.41 4.07
N ALA A 116 -1.05 -0.51 5.39
CA ALA A 116 -1.90 -1.50 6.04
C ALA A 116 -2.75 -0.83 7.14
N VAL A 117 -3.84 -1.49 7.52
CA VAL A 117 -4.73 -0.99 8.60
C VAL A 117 -5.08 -2.10 9.58
N SER A 118 -5.22 -1.75 10.85
CA SER A 118 -5.54 -2.69 11.92
C SER A 118 -6.52 -2.09 12.93
N GLN A 119 -7.24 -2.98 13.62
CA GLN A 119 -8.01 -2.65 14.82
C GLN A 119 -7.14 -2.64 16.08
N HIS A 120 -6.11 -3.49 16.10
CA HIS A 120 -5.25 -3.72 17.26
C HIS A 120 -3.88 -3.05 17.09
N SER A 121 -3.31 -2.58 18.20
CA SER A 121 -1.93 -2.14 18.26
C SER A 121 -1.10 -3.33 18.72
N ASP A 122 -0.02 -3.62 18.02
CA ASP A 122 1.06 -4.46 18.55
C ASP A 122 1.84 -3.59 19.55
N THR A 123 1.22 -3.32 20.69
CA THR A 123 1.96 -2.89 21.88
C THR A 123 2.23 -4.17 22.64
N ASP A 124 3.45 -4.68 22.53
CA ASP A 124 3.98 -5.52 23.58
C ASP A 124 3.99 -4.65 24.84
N ASP A 125 3.05 -4.93 25.74
CA ASP A 125 3.10 -4.48 27.12
C ASP A 125 4.32 -5.18 27.77
N GLU A 126 5.51 -4.57 27.68
CA GLU A 126 6.62 -4.79 28.62
C GLU A 126 6.93 -3.52 29.41
#